data_AF-A0A6B9FV59-F1
#
_entry.id   AF-A0A6B9FV59-F1
#
_cell.length_a   1.000
_cell.length_b   1.000
_cell.length_c   1.000
_cell.angle_alpha   90.00
_cell.angle_beta   90.00
_cell.angle_gamma   90.00
#
_symmetry.space_group_name_H-M   'P 1'
#
loop_
_entity.id
_entity.type
_entity.pdbx_description
1 polymer ?
#
loop_
_entity_poly.entity_id
_entity_poly.type
_entity_poly.pdbx_seq_one_letter_code
_entity_poly.pdbx_strand_id
1 'polypeptide(L)' 'MIVGMLISAAIAVFGLLVALGRIGHPIDAQLVSNYGWSILIIGAALFVLFAVGRFNRTRKARSAGRSA' A
#
# COMPACT_ATOMS: atom_id res chain seq x y z
N MET A 1 0.36 11.86 6.96
CA MET A 1 0.49 11.44 5.55
C MET A 1 1.67 10.49 5.35
N ILE A 2 2.91 10.85 5.73
CA ILE A 2 4.08 9.97 5.56
C ILE A 2 3.94 8.63 6.30
N VAL A 3 3.39 8.65 7.53
CA VAL A 3 3.13 7.45 8.34
C VAL A 3 2.18 6.48 7.63
N GLY A 4 1.12 6.99 6.98
CA GLY A 4 0.19 6.15 6.22
C GLY A 4 0.84 5.49 4.99
N MET A 5 1.78 6.19 4.34
CA MET A 5 2.57 5.62 3.23
C MET A 5 3.53 4.53 3.72
N LEU A 6 4.17 4.71 4.88
CA LEU A 6 5.05 3.70 5.47
C LEU A 6 4.28 2.44 5.89
N ILE A 7 3.12 2.61 6.53
CA ILE A 7 2.27 1.48 6.95
C ILE A 7 1.74 0.72 5.73
N SER A 8 1.25 1.41 4.71
CA SER A 8 0.77 0.76 3.48
C SER A 8 1.90 0.07 2.70
N ALA A 9 3.10 0.65 2.67
CA ALA A 9 4.28 -0.02 2.10
C ALA A 9 4.63 -1.31 2.86
N ALA A 10 4.60 -1.28 4.20
CA ALA A 10 4.84 -2.46 5.02
C ALA A 10 3.80 -3.56 4.76
N ILE A 11 2.52 -3.20 4.67
CA ILE A 11 1.42 -4.13 4.35
C ILE A 11 1.59 -4.71 2.93
N ALA A 12 1.97 -3.90 1.94
CA ALA A 12 2.18 -4.36 0.58
C ALA A 12 3.35 -5.36 0.49
N VAL A 13 4.48 -5.04 1.13
CA VAL A 13 5.65 -5.95 1.19
C VAL A 13 5.29 -7.25 1.90
N PHE A 14 4.55 -7.17 3.01
CA PHE A 14 4.08 -8.35 3.73
C PHE A 14 3.14 -9.21 2.86
N GLY A 15 2.15 -8.60 2.21
CA GLY A 15 1.25 -9.28 1.27
C GLY A 15 2.00 -9.96 0.12
N LEU A 16 3.06 -9.33 -0.41
CA LEU A 16 3.92 -9.92 -1.45
C LEU A 16 4.62 -11.18 -0.97
N LEU A 17 5.20 -11.14 0.23
CA LEU A 17 5.90 -12.29 0.80
C LEU A 17 4.95 -13.47 1.05
N VAL A 18 3.72 -13.18 1.47
CA VAL A 18 2.65 -14.20 1.63
C VAL A 18 2.17 -14.73 0.28
N ALA A 19 1.98 -13.86 -0.73
CA ALA A 19 1.54 -14.25 -2.07
C ALA A 19 2.54 -15.20 -2.76
N LEU A 20 3.84 -14.93 -2.58
CA LEU A 20 4.96 -15.73 -3.08
C LEU A 20 5.17 -17.03 -2.30
N GLY A 21 4.37 -17.30 -1.26
CA GLY A 21 4.52 -18.50 -0.42
C GLY A 21 5.83 -18.54 0.38
N ARG A 22 6.51 -17.40 0.53
CA ARG A 22 7.70 -17.29 1.38
C ARG A 22 7.33 -17.22 2.86
N ILE A 23 6.09 -16.83 3.17
CA ILE A 23 5.54 -16.72 4.52
C ILE A 23 4.13 -17.35 4.53
N GLY A 24 3.91 -18.26 5.49
CA GLY A 24 2.63 -18.93 5.73
C GLY A 24 2.59 -20.37 5.22
N HIS A 25 2.23 -21.30 6.12
CA HIS A 25 1.97 -22.70 5.81
C HIS A 25 0.51 -22.83 5.32
N PRO A 26 0.19 -23.65 4.30
CA PRO A 26 -1.20 -23.86 3.87
C PRO A 26 -2.12 -24.15 5.06
N ILE A 27 -3.20 -23.37 5.19
CA ILE A 27 -4.26 -23.52 6.18
C ILE A 27 -5.47 -24.07 5.41
N ASP A 28 -5.95 -25.26 5.81
CA ASP A 28 -7.22 -25.85 5.36
C ASP A 28 -7.43 -26.00 3.84
N ALA A 29 -6.40 -26.44 3.11
CA ALA A 29 -6.40 -26.63 1.64
C ALA A 29 -6.66 -25.37 0.80
N GLN A 30 -6.87 -24.20 1.43
CA GLN A 30 -6.99 -22.93 0.75
C GLN A 30 -5.58 -22.34 0.59
N LEU A 31 -5.15 -22.15 -0.67
CA LEU A 31 -3.83 -21.61 -0.96
C LEU A 31 -3.66 -20.27 -0.25
N VAL A 32 -2.75 -20.21 0.73
CA VAL A 32 -2.30 -19.00 1.41
C VAL A 32 -1.91 -17.90 0.42
N SER A 33 -1.48 -18.29 -0.79
CA SER A 33 -1.26 -17.41 -1.92
C SER A 33 -2.46 -16.49 -2.22
N ASN A 34 -3.71 -16.99 -2.18
CA ASN A 34 -4.91 -16.19 -2.50
C ASN A 34 -5.16 -15.07 -1.47
N TYR A 35 -4.90 -15.36 -0.19
CA TYR A 35 -4.93 -14.37 0.89
C TYR A 35 -3.78 -13.36 0.75
N GLY A 36 -2.58 -13.83 0.38
CA GLY A 36 -1.43 -12.99 0.10
C GLY A 36 -1.68 -11.99 -1.04
N TRP A 37 -2.25 -12.46 -2.16
CA TRP A 37 -2.64 -11.60 -3.28
C TRP A 37 -3.65 -10.51 -2.88
N SER A 38 -4.62 -10.86 -2.03
CA SER A 38 -5.62 -9.89 -1.53
C SER A 38 -4.96 -8.81 -0.66
N ILE A 39 -4.10 -9.22 0.29
CA ILE A 39 -3.37 -8.30 1.18
C ILE A 39 -2.42 -7.41 0.37
N LEU A 40 -1.73 -7.98 -0.63
CA LEU A 40 -0.87 -7.24 -1.55
C LEU A 40 -1.65 -6.13 -2.26
N ILE A 41 -2.79 -6.47 -2.88
CA ILE A 41 -3.62 -5.52 -3.64
C ILE A 41 -4.14 -4.41 -2.72
N ILE A 42 -4.62 -4.75 -1.53
CA ILE A 42 -5.10 -3.76 -0.55
C ILE A 42 -3.96 -2.83 -0.10
N GLY A 43 -2.78 -3.39 0.22
CA GLY A 43 -1.61 -2.61 0.59
C GLY A 43 -1.17 -1.66 -0.52
N ALA A 44 -1.12 -2.13 -1.76
CA ALA A 44 -0.77 -1.34 -2.93
C ALA A 44 -1.78 -0.21 -3.19
N ALA A 45 -3.09 -0.50 -3.11
CA ALA A 45 -4.15 0.48 -3.29
C ALA A 45 -4.07 1.61 -2.23
N LEU A 46 -3.85 1.24 -0.96
CA LEU A 46 -3.66 2.21 0.12
C LEU A 46 -2.41 3.06 -0.10
N PHE A 47 -1.30 2.45 -0.54
CA PHE A 47 -0.07 3.18 -0.84
C PHE A 47 -0.28 4.24 -1.94
N VAL A 48 -0.97 3.85 -3.03
CA VAL A 48 -1.32 4.78 -4.12
C VAL A 48 -2.22 5.91 -3.62
N LEU A 49 -3.24 5.61 -2.82
CA LEU A 49 -4.14 6.62 -2.25
C LEU A 49 -3.36 7.68 -1.45
N PHE A 50 -2.47 7.25 -0.55
CA PHE A 50 -1.68 8.18 0.25
C PHE A 50 -0.65 8.95 -0.59
N ALA A 51 -0.07 8.32 -1.61
CA ALA A 51 0.84 8.96 -2.55
C ALA A 51 0.14 10.07 -3.33
N VAL A 52 -0.99 9.76 -3.96
CA VAL A 52 -1.79 10.72 -4.74
C VAL A 52 -2.28 11.86 -3.86
N GLY A 53 -2.78 11.56 -2.66
CA GLY A 53 -3.18 12.59 -1.70
C GLY A 53 -2.03 13.55 -1.35
N ARG A 54 -0.81 13.03 -1.19
CA ARG A 54 0.38 13.87 -0.94
C ARG A 54 0.75 14.71 -2.15
N PHE A 55 0.74 14.15 -3.36
CA PHE A 55 0.99 14.91 -4.60
C PHE A 55 -0.03 16.03 -4.82
N ASN A 56 -1.30 15.80 -4.51
CA ASN A 56 -2.33 16.82 -4.68
C ASN A 56 -2.18 17.96 -3.65
N ARG A 57 -1.79 17.66 -2.41
CA ARG A 57 -1.48 18.71 -1.41
C ARG A 57 -0.24 19.52 -1.78
N THR A 58 0.83 18.88 -2.27
CA THR A 58 2.04 19.61 -2.68
C THR A 58 1.78 20.50 -3.90
N ARG A 59 0.95 20.05 -4.85
CA ARG A 59 0.49 20.90 -5.96
C ARG A 59 -0.34 22.09 -5.45
N LYS A 60 -1.33 21.87 -4.58
CA LYS A 60 -2.16 22.95 -4.03
C LYS A 60 -1.34 23.99 -3.26
N ALA A 61 -0.35 23.55 -2.49
CA ALA A 61 0.57 24.45 -1.79
C ALA A 61 1.44 25.28 -2.75
N ARG A 62 1.90 24.69 -3.86
CA ARG A 62 2.63 25.42 -4.91
C ARG A 62 1.77 26.44 -5.64
N SER A 63 0.49 26.13 -5.91
CA SER A 63 -0.44 27.06 -6.55
C SER A 63 -0.74 28.27 -5.66
N ALA A 64 -0.94 28.03 -4.35
CA ALA A 64 -1.24 29.10 -3.39
C ALA A 64 -0.05 30.05 -3.16
N GLY A 65 1.19 29.54 -3.21
CA GLY A 65 2.40 30.37 -3.12
C GLY A 65 2.75 31.16 -4.38
N ARG A 66 2.00 30.97 -5.48
CA ARG A 66 2.19 31.68 -6.75
C ARG A 66 1.14 32.77 -7.00
N SER A 67 0.15 32.85 -6.11
CA SER A 67 -0.90 33.88 -6.07
C SER A 67 -0.73 34.88 -4.91
N ALA A 68 0.34 34.74 -4.12
CA ALA A 68 0.74 35.65 -3.05
C ALA A 68 2.00 36.41 -3.50
#